data_AF-A0A7J4UJ23-F1
#
_entry.id   AF-A0A7J4UJ23-F1
#
_cell.length_a   1.000
_cell.length_b   1.000
_cell.length_c   1.000
_cell.angle_alpha   90.00
_cell.angle_beta   90.00
_cell.angle_gamma   90.00
#
_symmetry.space_group_name_H-M   'P 1'
#
loop_
_entity.id
_entity.type
_entity.pdbx_description
1 polymer ?
#
loop_
_entity_poly.entity_id
_entity_poly.type
_entity_poly.pdbx_seq_one_letter_code
_entity_poly.pdbx_strand_id
1 'polypeptide(L)'
;MISFDSIYENIIAEIVVFLLSLFLSKFLPTLFNKEENINKDKVFDMLKLVIFLTSISILNLILNISFWDKQELTVLFTLLSIGFGISLVYVYNNQCPACKRFIKAKKRIDEKIIKEFIKEIPYQPMKVWKYSNGKIKKKEPFGDKKTRTEKWQTKQEFYECNHCKHQWDSGHVDTPVFIENESHKVISTNEKDPDEPSIY
;
A
#
# COMPACT_ATOMS: atom_id res chain seq x y z
N MET A 1 15.18 21.21 -55.54
CA MET A 1 14.99 21.74 -54.18
C MET A 1 14.91 20.53 -53.27
N ILE A 2 16.02 20.14 -52.63
CA ILE A 2 15.99 19.06 -51.63
C ILE A 2 15.29 19.68 -50.43
N SER A 3 14.11 19.18 -50.05
CA SER A 3 13.39 19.71 -48.89
C SER A 3 14.26 19.50 -47.66
N PHE A 4 14.61 20.61 -47.00
CA PHE A 4 15.37 20.59 -45.75
C PHE A 4 14.66 19.74 -44.68
N ASP A 5 13.33 19.61 -44.78
CA ASP A 5 12.52 18.76 -43.90
C ASP A 5 13.02 17.30 -43.85
N SER A 6 13.38 16.68 -44.98
CA SER A 6 13.85 15.28 -44.95
C SER A 6 15.23 15.10 -44.31
N ILE A 7 16.07 16.15 -44.34
CA ILE A 7 17.40 16.13 -43.75
C ILE A 7 17.29 16.28 -42.23
N TYR A 8 16.45 17.21 -41.76
CA TYR A 8 16.19 17.38 -40.32
C TYR A 8 15.51 16.14 -39.73
N GLU A 9 14.56 15.54 -40.46
CA GLU A 9 13.91 14.30 -40.02
C GLU A 9 14.92 13.15 -39.84
N ASN A 10 15.81 12.94 -40.82
CA ASN A 10 16.84 11.91 -40.72
C ASN A 10 17.83 12.14 -39.57
N ILE A 11 18.25 13.39 -39.34
CA ILE A 11 19.15 13.74 -38.22
C ILE A 11 18.48 13.44 -36.87
N ILE A 12 17.20 13.81 -36.71
CA ILE A 12 16.47 13.55 -35.46
C ILE A 12 16.26 12.03 -35.28
N ALA A 13 15.93 11.29 -36.34
CA ALA A 13 15.77 9.84 -36.27
C ALA A 13 17.08 9.15 -35.86
N GLU A 14 18.22 9.55 -36.42
CA GLU A 14 19.54 9.05 -36.04
C GLU A 14 19.89 9.36 -34.58
N ILE A 15 19.62 10.59 -34.11
CA ILE A 15 19.82 10.97 -32.71
C ILE A 15 18.95 10.10 -31.80
N VAL A 16 17.68 9.86 -32.14
CA VAL A 16 16.80 9.04 -31.32
C VAL A 16 17.23 7.57 -31.32
N VAL A 17 17.62 7.01 -32.46
CA VAL A 17 18.17 5.64 -32.56
C VAL A 17 19.47 5.50 -31.76
N PHE A 18 20.33 6.52 -31.81
CA PHE A 18 21.56 6.59 -31.02
C PHE A 18 21.27 6.66 -29.50
N LEU A 19 20.30 7.47 -29.08
CA LEU A 19 19.86 7.53 -27.70
C LEU A 19 19.20 6.22 -27.24
N LEU A 20 18.40 5.57 -28.09
CA LEU A 20 17.79 4.26 -27.85
C LEU A 20 18.85 3.18 -27.67
N SER A 21 19.86 3.15 -28.54
CA SER A 21 20.95 2.17 -28.48
C SER A 21 21.87 2.40 -27.27
N LEU A 22 22.15 3.65 -26.91
CA LEU A 22 22.82 4.00 -25.64
C LEU A 22 21.99 3.58 -24.42
N PHE A 23 20.68 3.79 -24.47
CA PHE A 23 19.77 3.40 -23.39
C PHE A 23 19.71 1.88 -23.26
N LEU A 24 19.48 1.16 -24.37
CA LEU A 24 19.46 -0.30 -24.43
C LEU A 24 20.79 -0.91 -23.97
N SER A 25 21.93 -0.39 -24.43
CA SER A 25 23.26 -0.90 -24.06
C SER A 25 23.59 -0.71 -22.58
N LYS A 26 23.07 0.32 -21.91
CA LYS A 26 23.22 0.49 -20.46
C LYS A 26 22.20 -0.33 -19.67
N PHE A 27 20.95 -0.42 -20.13
CA PHE A 27 19.86 -1.04 -19.37
C PHE A 27 19.74 -2.56 -19.55
N LEU A 28 19.96 -3.11 -20.75
CA LEU A 28 19.89 -4.56 -20.98
C LEU A 28 20.85 -5.32 -20.06
N PRO A 29 22.14 -4.95 -19.96
CA PRO A 29 23.05 -5.65 -19.07
C PRO A 29 22.59 -5.59 -17.61
N THR A 30 22.02 -4.48 -17.15
CA THR A 30 21.48 -4.39 -15.78
C THR A 30 20.21 -5.22 -15.54
N LEU A 31 19.44 -5.56 -16.59
CA LEU A 31 18.30 -6.49 -16.51
C LEU A 31 18.76 -7.96 -16.53
N PHE A 32 19.86 -8.24 -17.23
CA PHE A 32 20.37 -9.60 -17.45
C PHE A 32 21.61 -9.97 -16.65
N ASN A 33 22.14 -9.05 -15.82
CA ASN A 33 23.34 -9.31 -15.03
C ASN A 33 23.12 -10.54 -14.13
N LYS A 34 23.64 -11.67 -14.64
CA LYS A 34 24.15 -12.79 -13.86
C LYS A 34 25.23 -12.18 -12.97
N GLU A 35 24.87 -11.80 -11.76
CA GLU A 35 25.89 -11.71 -10.71
C GLU A 35 26.46 -13.12 -10.54
N GLU A 36 27.73 -13.26 -10.89
CA GLU A 36 28.52 -14.49 -10.88
C GLU A 36 28.84 -15.02 -9.46
N ASN A 37 28.02 -14.68 -8.46
CA ASN A 37 28.17 -15.18 -7.10
C ASN A 37 26.98 -16.05 -6.67
N ILE A 38 27.21 -17.34 -6.86
CA ILE A 38 26.76 -18.51 -6.09
C ILE A 38 25.90 -18.13 -4.85
N ASN A 39 24.66 -18.64 -4.81
CA ASN A 39 23.74 -18.71 -3.67
C ASN A 39 22.83 -17.51 -3.30
N LYS A 40 22.48 -16.62 -4.23
CA LYS A 40 21.27 -15.80 -4.05
C LYS A 40 20.33 -16.00 -5.22
N ASP A 41 19.12 -16.49 -4.92
CA ASP A 41 17.96 -16.43 -5.82
C ASP A 41 18.03 -15.14 -6.63
N LYS A 42 18.15 -15.24 -7.96
CA LYS A 42 18.15 -14.07 -8.83
C LYS A 42 16.84 -13.32 -8.64
N VAL A 43 16.88 -12.25 -7.86
CA VAL A 43 15.70 -11.40 -7.68
C VAL A 43 15.66 -10.45 -8.86
N PHE A 44 14.78 -10.76 -9.80
CA PHE A 44 14.48 -9.87 -10.92
C PHE A 44 13.85 -8.58 -10.39
N ASP A 45 14.49 -7.44 -10.61
CA ASP A 45 13.98 -6.14 -10.17
C ASP A 45 12.86 -5.67 -11.10
N MET A 46 11.64 -6.07 -10.76
CA MET A 46 10.43 -5.77 -11.53
C MET A 46 10.20 -4.28 -11.73
N LEU A 47 10.63 -3.43 -10.78
CA LEU A 47 10.50 -1.98 -10.93
C LEU A 47 11.39 -1.47 -12.07
N LYS A 48 12.64 -1.94 -12.17
CA LYS A 48 13.54 -1.57 -13.28
C LYS A 48 12.99 -2.02 -14.63
N LEU A 49 12.41 -3.21 -14.71
CA LEU A 49 11.77 -3.70 -15.94
C LEU A 49 10.62 -2.78 -16.36
N VAL A 50 9.73 -2.43 -15.42
CA VAL A 50 8.57 -1.60 -15.74
C VAL A 50 8.98 -0.18 -16.10
N ILE A 51 9.97 0.41 -15.41
CA ILE A 51 10.58 1.69 -15.81
C ILE A 51 11.09 1.61 -17.24
N PHE A 52 11.85 0.57 -17.56
CA PHE A 52 12.42 0.36 -18.89
C PHE A 52 11.35 0.26 -19.98
N LEU A 53 10.31 -0.57 -19.76
CA LEU A 53 9.19 -0.69 -20.69
C LEU A 53 8.41 0.62 -20.85
N THR A 54 8.23 1.37 -19.76
CA THR A 54 7.58 2.68 -19.79
C THR A 54 8.38 3.66 -20.64
N SER A 55 9.70 3.72 -20.44
CA SER A 55 10.59 4.59 -21.23
C SER A 55 10.57 4.23 -22.71
N ILE A 56 10.59 2.94 -23.06
CA ILE A 56 10.48 2.49 -24.45
C ILE A 56 9.15 2.90 -25.06
N SER A 57 8.05 2.73 -24.33
CA SER A 57 6.71 3.09 -24.80
C SER A 57 6.58 4.59 -25.08
N ILE A 58 7.04 5.43 -24.15
CA ILE A 58 7.02 6.89 -24.29
C ILE A 58 7.89 7.34 -25.47
N LEU A 59 9.07 6.74 -25.63
CA LEU A 59 9.99 7.12 -26.70
C LEU A 59 9.43 6.73 -28.08
N ASN A 60 8.80 5.56 -28.20
CA ASN A 60 8.10 5.17 -29.42
C ASN A 60 6.87 6.06 -29.71
N LEU A 61 6.17 6.53 -28.68
CA LEU A 61 5.08 7.49 -28.84
C LEU A 61 5.59 8.82 -29.42
N ILE A 62 6.69 9.35 -28.88
CA ILE A 62 7.32 10.59 -29.38
C ILE A 62 7.76 10.41 -30.83
N LEU A 63 8.47 9.32 -31.14
CA LEU A 63 8.88 9.00 -32.51
C LEU A 63 7.68 8.90 -33.46
N ASN A 64 6.61 8.24 -33.05
CA ASN A 64 5.43 8.09 -33.89
C ASN A 64 4.77 9.44 -34.19
N ILE A 65 4.64 10.32 -33.19
CA ILE A 65 4.09 11.67 -33.38
C ILE A 65 5.02 12.53 -34.23
N SER A 66 6.34 12.39 -34.07
CA SER A 66 7.32 13.23 -34.76
C SER A 66 7.55 12.86 -36.23
N PHE A 67 7.39 11.59 -36.62
CA PHE A 67 7.81 11.11 -37.95
C PHE A 67 6.73 10.42 -38.76
N TRP A 68 5.91 9.60 -38.12
CA TRP A 68 5.01 8.70 -38.85
C TRP A 68 3.55 9.16 -38.80
N ASP A 69 3.18 9.92 -37.78
CA ASP A 69 1.83 10.43 -37.50
C ASP A 69 0.71 9.40 -37.72
N LYS A 70 1.00 8.13 -37.41
CA LYS A 70 0.05 7.03 -37.56
C LYS A 70 -0.86 6.97 -36.35
N GLN A 71 -2.13 7.32 -36.54
CA GLN A 71 -3.12 7.37 -35.46
C GLN A 71 -3.25 6.04 -34.69
N GLU A 72 -3.24 4.90 -35.39
CA GLU A 72 -3.32 3.57 -34.75
C GLU A 72 -2.16 3.30 -33.78
N LEU A 73 -0.93 3.66 -34.18
CA LEU A 73 0.26 3.52 -33.34
C LEU A 73 0.26 4.52 -32.18
N THR A 74 -0.23 5.74 -32.39
CA THR A 74 -0.38 6.75 -31.33
C THR A 74 -1.33 6.23 -30.24
N VAL A 75 -2.48 5.66 -30.62
CA VAL A 75 -3.43 5.06 -29.68
C VAL A 75 -2.78 3.88 -28.94
N LEU A 76 -2.11 2.98 -29.65
CA LEU A 76 -1.44 1.82 -29.05
C LEU A 76 -0.39 2.25 -28.00
N PHE A 77 0.55 3.13 -28.36
CA PHE A 77 1.61 3.56 -27.44
C PHE A 77 1.09 4.41 -26.29
N THR A 78 0.00 5.15 -26.48
CA THR A 78 -0.67 5.87 -25.39
C THR A 78 -1.25 4.88 -24.39
N LEU A 79 -1.99 3.87 -24.86
CA LEU A 79 -2.56 2.81 -24.00
C LEU A 79 -1.47 2.02 -23.26
N LEU A 80 -0.39 1.65 -23.95
CA LEU A 80 0.76 0.99 -23.34
C LEU A 80 1.42 1.86 -22.26
N SER A 81 1.60 3.16 -22.52
CA SER A 81 2.20 4.09 -21.55
C SER A 81 1.33 4.23 -20.29
N ILE A 82 0.00 4.28 -20.45
CA ILE A 82 -0.95 4.28 -19.31
C ILE A 82 -0.85 2.95 -18.55
N GLY A 83 -0.88 1.82 -19.26
CA GLY A 83 -0.80 0.49 -18.66
C GLY A 83 0.50 0.26 -17.88
N PHE A 84 1.64 0.68 -18.44
CA PHE A 84 2.93 0.62 -17.75
C PHE A 84 3.02 1.62 -16.61
N GLY A 85 2.43 2.81 -16.74
CA GLY A 85 2.34 3.78 -15.64
C GLY A 85 1.56 3.24 -14.43
N ILE A 86 0.41 2.61 -14.66
CA ILE A 86 -0.36 1.93 -13.61
C ILE A 86 0.47 0.79 -12.99
N SER A 87 1.13 0.00 -13.83
CA SER A 87 1.99 -1.09 -13.38
C SER A 87 3.15 -0.58 -12.53
N LEU A 88 3.74 0.57 -12.88
CA LEU A 88 4.84 1.19 -12.13
C LEU A 88 4.41 1.52 -10.70
N VAL A 89 3.28 2.20 -10.55
CA VAL A 89 2.72 2.56 -9.25
C VAL A 89 2.38 1.29 -8.46
N TYR A 90 1.80 0.29 -9.11
CA TYR A 90 1.48 -0.99 -8.49
C TYR A 90 2.73 -1.72 -7.98
N VAL A 91 3.78 -1.82 -8.81
CA VAL A 91 5.05 -2.46 -8.42
C VAL A 91 5.68 -1.69 -7.26
N TYR A 92 5.77 -0.37 -7.38
CA TYR A 92 6.37 0.48 -6.36
C TYR A 92 5.70 0.32 -4.99
N ASN A 93 4.36 0.26 -4.95
CA ASN A 93 3.60 0.14 -3.70
C ASN A 93 3.64 -1.26 -3.07
N ASN A 94 3.87 -2.32 -3.88
CA ASN A 94 3.79 -3.71 -3.42
C ASN A 94 5.16 -4.41 -3.30
N GLN A 95 6.23 -3.75 -3.74
CA GLN A 95 7.58 -4.27 -3.68
C GLN A 95 8.26 -3.80 -2.39
N CYS A 96 8.94 -4.71 -1.69
CA CYS A 96 9.75 -4.33 -0.54
C CYS A 96 10.92 -3.43 -0.97
N PRO A 97 11.13 -2.26 -0.34
CA PRO A 97 12.17 -1.31 -0.76
C PRO A 97 13.58 -1.89 -0.63
N ALA A 98 13.82 -2.79 0.33
CA ALA A 98 15.12 -3.41 0.57
C ALA A 98 15.39 -4.63 -0.32
N CYS A 99 14.52 -5.66 -0.30
CA CYS A 99 14.78 -6.91 -1.02
C CYS A 99 14.20 -6.97 -2.44
N LYS A 100 13.47 -5.94 -2.87
CA LYS A 100 12.90 -5.83 -4.22
C LYS A 100 11.95 -6.98 -4.62
N ARG A 101 11.41 -7.74 -3.65
CA ARG A 101 10.41 -8.80 -3.90
C ARG A 101 8.99 -8.28 -3.69
N PHE A 102 8.05 -8.82 -4.49
CA PHE A 102 6.61 -8.64 -4.28
C PHE A 102 6.15 -9.47 -3.08
N ILE A 103 5.80 -8.80 -1.99
CA ILE A 103 5.41 -9.51 -0.77
C ILE A 103 4.32 -8.71 -0.07
N LYS A 104 3.32 -9.42 0.48
CA LYS A 104 2.37 -8.82 1.41
C LYS A 104 3.14 -8.36 2.65
N ALA A 105 3.32 -7.06 2.80
CA ALA A 105 3.86 -6.49 4.02
C ALA A 105 2.82 -6.63 5.14
N LYS A 106 3.25 -7.08 6.33
CA LYS A 106 2.37 -7.10 7.50
C LYS A 106 2.53 -5.76 8.22
N LYS A 107 1.43 -5.05 8.45
CA LYS A 107 1.43 -3.91 9.35
C LYS A 107 1.74 -4.39 10.76
N ARG A 108 2.68 -3.71 11.42
CA ARG A 108 3.00 -3.90 12.83
C ARG A 108 3.07 -2.53 13.50
N ILE A 109 2.75 -2.53 14.79
CA ILE A 109 2.78 -1.35 15.64
C ILE A 109 4.03 -1.50 16.51
N ASP A 110 4.89 -0.49 16.51
CA ASP A 110 6.03 -0.42 17.41
C ASP A 110 5.54 -0.27 18.86
N GLU A 111 6.29 -0.85 19.79
CA GLU A 111 6.04 -0.61 21.21
C GLU A 111 6.43 0.82 21.61
N LYS A 112 7.23 1.51 20.79
CA LYS A 112 7.62 2.89 21.02
C LYS A 112 6.44 3.86 21.00
N ILE A 113 6.25 4.53 22.12
CA ILE A 113 5.26 5.60 22.29
C ILE A 113 5.86 6.92 21.81
N ILE A 114 5.16 7.58 20.89
CA ILE A 114 5.59 8.87 20.30
C ILE A 114 4.98 10.02 21.07
N LYS A 115 3.70 9.89 21.42
CA LYS A 115 2.94 10.92 22.10
C LYS A 115 1.91 10.28 23.01
N GLU A 116 1.74 10.83 24.20
CA GLU A 116 0.58 10.56 25.04
C GLU A 116 -0.31 11.80 25.04
N PHE A 117 -1.62 11.59 25.02
CA PHE A 117 -2.59 12.68 25.12
C PHE A 117 -3.87 12.21 25.78
N ILE A 118 -4.65 13.17 26.24
CA ILE A 118 -5.93 12.93 26.88
C ILE A 118 -7.02 13.32 25.88
N LYS A 119 -8.01 12.43 25.71
CA LYS A 119 -9.16 12.66 24.83
C LYS A 119 -10.44 12.55 25.64
N GLU A 120 -11.29 13.55 25.47
CA GLU A 120 -12.65 13.52 25.98
C GLU A 120 -13.55 12.81 24.98
N ILE A 121 -14.21 11.73 25.40
CA ILE A 121 -15.11 10.95 24.55
C ILE A 121 -16.53 11.01 25.17
N PRO A 122 -17.53 11.46 24.41
CA PRO A 122 -18.91 11.39 24.87
C PRO A 122 -19.37 9.92 24.89
N TYR A 123 -19.97 9.50 25.99
CA TYR A 123 -20.55 8.18 26.16
C TYR A 123 -21.92 8.27 26.84
N GLN A 124 -22.72 7.22 26.74
CA GLN A 124 -23.98 7.11 27.46
C GLN A 124 -23.98 5.82 28.28
N PRO A 125 -24.21 5.88 29.60
CA PRO A 125 -24.27 4.68 30.42
C PRO A 125 -25.30 3.68 29.88
N MET A 126 -24.94 2.39 29.91
CA MET A 126 -25.82 1.32 29.47
C MET A 126 -26.37 0.55 30.69
N LYS A 127 -27.67 0.24 30.64
CA LYS A 127 -28.26 -0.85 31.42
C LYS A 127 -27.96 -2.17 30.72
N VAL A 128 -27.37 -3.10 31.45
CA VAL A 128 -27.00 -4.42 30.93
C VAL A 128 -27.82 -5.47 31.67
N TRP A 129 -28.72 -6.15 30.97
CA TRP A 129 -29.43 -7.30 31.52
C TRP A 129 -28.59 -8.54 31.30
N LYS A 130 -28.34 -9.29 32.36
CA LYS A 130 -27.63 -10.57 32.29
C LYS A 130 -28.59 -11.72 32.53
N TYR A 131 -28.45 -12.78 31.76
CA TYR A 131 -29.08 -14.07 32.08
C TYR A 131 -28.53 -14.62 33.40
N SER A 132 -29.18 -15.65 33.93
CA SER A 132 -28.77 -16.34 35.17
C SER A 132 -27.32 -16.86 35.15
N ASN A 133 -26.81 -17.24 33.98
CA ASN A 133 -25.42 -17.67 33.78
C ASN A 133 -24.40 -16.50 33.62
N GLY A 134 -24.85 -15.25 33.76
CA GLY A 134 -24.01 -14.06 33.69
C GLY A 134 -23.72 -13.53 32.28
N LYS A 135 -24.17 -14.21 31.21
CA LYS A 135 -24.07 -13.70 29.84
C LYS A 135 -25.05 -12.57 29.60
N ILE A 136 -24.73 -11.72 28.62
CA ILE A 136 -25.50 -10.51 28.33
C ILE A 136 -26.74 -10.87 27.51
N LYS A 137 -27.93 -10.62 28.08
CA LYS A 137 -29.22 -10.74 27.41
C LYS A 137 -29.53 -9.52 26.54
N LYS A 138 -29.34 -8.32 27.10
CA LYS A 138 -29.72 -7.06 26.45
C LYS A 138 -28.85 -5.92 26.95
N LYS A 139 -28.64 -4.92 26.10
CA LYS A 139 -28.06 -3.63 26.47
C LYS A 139 -28.99 -2.51 25.98
N GLU A 140 -29.25 -1.53 26.83
CA GLU A 140 -30.00 -0.32 26.45
C GLU A 140 -29.36 0.91 27.11
N PRO A 141 -29.34 2.06 26.41
CA PRO A 141 -28.86 3.30 26.99
C PRO A 141 -29.78 3.72 28.16
N PHE A 142 -29.18 4.26 29.20
CA PHE A 142 -29.90 4.80 30.36
C PHE A 142 -29.20 6.02 30.93
N GLY A 143 -30.01 7.03 31.28
CA GLY A 143 -29.53 8.29 31.82
C GLY A 143 -28.93 9.19 30.75
N ASP A 144 -28.37 10.30 31.21
CA ASP A 144 -27.85 11.35 30.34
C ASP A 144 -26.50 10.97 29.73
N LYS A 145 -26.19 11.58 28.59
CA LYS A 145 -24.86 11.52 27.99
C LYS A 145 -23.86 12.16 28.94
N LYS A 146 -22.73 11.48 29.14
CA LYS A 146 -21.62 11.94 29.95
C LYS A 146 -20.37 12.02 29.08
N THR A 147 -19.38 12.74 29.54
CA THR A 147 -18.05 12.75 28.93
C THR A 147 -17.13 11.92 29.81
N ARG A 148 -16.32 11.07 29.21
CA ARG A 148 -15.23 10.40 29.91
C ARG A 148 -13.89 10.84 29.35
N THR A 149 -12.90 10.82 30.23
CA THR A 149 -11.53 11.15 29.90
C THR A 149 -10.77 9.86 29.67
N GLU A 150 -10.30 9.66 28.45
CA GLU A 150 -9.48 8.51 28.09
C GLU A 150 -8.02 8.94 27.88
N LYS A 151 -7.08 8.15 28.39
CA LYS A 151 -5.67 8.32 28.07
C LYS A 151 -5.36 7.57 26.78
N TRP A 152 -4.89 8.29 25.77
CA TRP A 152 -4.50 7.76 24.46
C TRP A 152 -3.00 7.87 24.26
N GLN A 153 -2.43 6.95 23.50
CA GLN A 153 -1.04 6.95 23.08
C GLN A 153 -0.95 6.80 21.56
N THR A 154 -0.14 7.62 20.92
CA THR A 154 0.24 7.49 19.52
C THR A 154 1.48 6.59 19.44
N LYS A 155 1.40 5.53 18.65
CA LYS A 155 2.51 4.60 18.36
C LYS A 155 2.90 4.67 16.88
N GLN A 156 4.16 4.34 16.58
CA GLN A 156 4.61 4.21 15.19
C GLN A 156 3.99 2.96 14.57
N GLU A 157 3.44 3.07 13.36
CA GLU A 157 3.15 1.91 12.52
C GLU A 157 4.26 1.72 11.50
N PHE A 158 4.69 0.48 11.31
CA PHE A 158 5.60 0.11 10.24
C PHE A 158 5.08 -1.10 9.47
N TYR A 159 5.43 -1.14 8.19
CA TYR A 159 5.34 -2.34 7.38
C TYR A 159 6.58 -3.20 7.63
N GLU A 160 6.39 -4.48 7.94
CA GLU A 160 7.48 -5.45 7.99
C GLU A 160 7.44 -6.35 6.76
N CYS A 161 8.57 -6.45 6.06
CA CYS A 161 8.74 -7.42 4.99
C CYS A 161 8.77 -8.84 5.56
N ASN A 162 7.85 -9.70 5.13
CA ASN A 162 7.86 -11.10 5.61
C ASN A 162 9.12 -11.88 5.22
N HIS A 163 9.80 -11.50 4.13
CA HIS A 163 11.00 -12.18 3.64
C HIS A 163 12.29 -11.66 4.27
N CYS A 164 12.60 -10.37 4.11
CA CYS A 164 13.88 -9.81 4.58
C CYS A 164 13.78 -9.10 5.94
N LYS A 165 12.60 -9.08 6.57
CA LYS A 165 12.34 -8.42 7.87
C LYS A 165 12.61 -6.92 7.92
N HIS A 166 12.93 -6.30 6.79
CA HIS A 166 13.08 -4.85 6.69
C HIS A 166 11.76 -4.17 7.08
N GLN A 167 11.89 -3.12 7.87
CA GLN A 167 10.79 -2.31 8.36
C GLN A 167 10.83 -0.93 7.69
N TRP A 168 9.68 -0.44 7.23
CA TRP A 168 9.55 0.93 6.71
C TRP A 168 8.26 1.56 7.21
N ASP A 169 8.29 2.89 7.31
CA ASP A 169 7.24 3.66 7.94
C ASP A 169 5.88 3.49 7.23
N SER A 170 4.83 3.25 8.01
CA SER A 170 3.42 3.18 7.58
C SER A 170 2.58 4.32 8.16
N GLY A 171 3.14 5.15 9.03
CA GLY A 171 2.46 6.25 9.71
C GLY A 171 2.31 6.03 11.22
N HIS A 172 1.21 6.52 11.79
CA HIS A 172 0.98 6.60 13.22
C HIS A 172 -0.43 6.08 13.57
N VAL A 173 -0.56 5.44 14.73
CA VAL A 173 -1.86 4.97 15.23
C VAL A 173 -2.06 5.36 16.68
N ASP A 174 -3.25 5.86 16.98
CA ASP A 174 -3.67 6.19 18.33
C ASP A 174 -4.38 4.99 18.97
N THR A 175 -3.96 4.61 20.18
CA THR A 175 -4.54 3.49 20.94
C THR A 175 -4.88 3.93 22.37
N PRO A 176 -6.00 3.47 22.95
CA PRO A 176 -6.34 3.78 24.34
C PRO A 176 -5.44 2.99 25.30
N VAL A 177 -4.88 3.66 26.31
CA VAL A 177 -4.01 3.08 27.36
C VAL A 177 -4.83 2.63 28.55
N PHE A 178 -5.79 3.45 28.95
CA PHE A 178 -6.64 3.23 30.10
C PHE A 178 -8.04 3.75 29.79
N ILE A 179 -9.02 2.87 29.97
CA ILE A 179 -10.43 3.21 29.92
C ILE A 179 -10.89 3.18 31.38
N GLU A 180 -11.26 4.34 31.92
CA GLU A 180 -11.87 4.39 33.24
C GLU A 180 -13.13 3.51 33.24
N ASN A 181 -13.23 2.58 34.19
CA ASN A 181 -14.28 1.57 34.22
C ASN A 181 -15.66 2.24 34.18
N GLU A 182 -16.41 1.96 33.10
CA GLU A 182 -17.75 2.50 32.93
C GLU A 182 -18.67 1.98 34.03
N SER A 183 -19.39 2.88 34.71
CA SER A 183 -20.46 2.51 35.63
C SER A 183 -21.67 2.00 34.84
N HIS A 184 -21.66 0.73 34.45
CA HIS A 184 -22.86 0.07 33.91
C HIS A 184 -23.83 -0.28 35.03
N LYS A 185 -25.12 -0.06 34.80
CA LYS A 185 -26.15 -0.61 35.69
C LYS A 185 -26.45 -2.03 35.25
N VAL A 186 -25.91 -3.00 35.98
CA VAL A 186 -26.13 -4.43 35.72
C VAL A 186 -27.40 -4.89 36.41
N ILE A 187 -28.28 -5.57 35.67
CA ILE A 187 -29.51 -6.18 36.20
C ILE A 187 -29.44 -7.68 35.88
N SER A 188 -29.33 -8.51 36.91
CA SER A 188 -29.39 -9.97 36.76
C SER A 188 -30.85 -10.40 36.59
N THR A 189 -31.14 -11.24 35.61
CA THR A 189 -32.44 -11.87 35.42
C THR A 189 -32.40 -13.33 35.86
N ASN A 190 -33.55 -13.88 36.22
CA ASN A 190 -33.69 -15.31 36.55
C ASN A 190 -33.87 -16.19 35.30
N GLU A 191 -33.76 -15.61 34.11
CA GLU A 191 -33.96 -16.33 32.86
C GLU A 191 -32.71 -17.15 32.50
N LYS A 192 -32.92 -18.37 31.99
CA LYS A 192 -31.87 -19.18 31.40
C LYS A 192 -31.52 -18.66 30.02
N ASP A 193 -30.24 -18.66 29.69
CA ASP A 193 -29.75 -18.32 28.36
C ASP A 193 -30.21 -19.41 27.37
N PRO A 194 -30.90 -19.06 26.28
CA PRO A 194 -31.36 -20.03 25.28
C PRO A 194 -30.21 -20.76 24.57
N ASP A 195 -29.00 -20.17 24.56
CA ASP A 195 -27.80 -20.74 23.95
C ASP A 195 -26.96 -21.57 24.94
N GLU A 196 -27.46 -21.78 26.17
CA GLU A 196 -26.81 -22.63 27.16
C GLU A 196 -27.12 -24.11 26.85
N PRO A 197 -26.09 -24.95 26.61
CA PRO A 197 -26.32 -26.35 26.28
C PRO A 197 -27.07 -27.01 27.44
N SER A 198 -28.21 -27.64 27.13
CA SER A 198 -28.95 -28.43 28.11
C SER A 198 -28.07 -29.62 28.50
N ILE A 199 -27.53 -29.58 29.71
CA ILE A 199 -26.87 -30.74 30.31
C ILE A 199 -27.99 -31.73 30.65
N TYR A 200 -28.28 -32.63 29.71
CA TYR A 200 -29.02 -33.86 29.95
C TYR A 200 -28.03 -34.99 30.21
#